data_AF-A0A2H9L1F0-F1
#
_entry.id   AF-A0A2H9L1F0-F1
#
_cell.length_a   1.000
_cell.length_b   1.000
_cell.length_c   1.000
_cell.angle_alpha   90.00
_cell.angle_beta   90.00
_cell.angle_gamma   90.00
#
_symmetry.space_group_name_H-M   'P 1'
#
loop_
_entity.id
_entity.type
_entity.pdbx_description
1 polymer ?
#
loop_
_entity_poly.entity_id
_entity_poly.type
_entity_poly.pdbx_seq_one_letter_code
_entity_poly.pdbx_strand_id
1 'polypeptide(L)'
;KYERKGGSSVKMLIFKSAAPGKEAPVSAEWAVGHLRVAVQDNGSGIPKSKVGAAIGKLLAGTKFNQRMQKRGQQGIGASYATLFAQITTGKPTHVKTSMGDYKVYECDVSIDVKRNEPAITNAKEYSGSFKGLRVEAEFSEVAYDRSEYGVYEYLRRTALANPHAQITLIEPSKEITVFPRATKDLPKKPKPATPHPLGLTTSDLMDMASVTEARKISSFLTSELTKVTNDKVKELADIINGHGWEKKKKEELVIDFDKHPKTLQWAQAEALVHAFQKVKFYNPDMDTLQPIGEEQIKKSLKNLLAPEHMKVVERKPRVFRGGIPFMVEAAIAYGGKAGKKEDGSTEGEIMRFANRVPLLFDSGNCAITEAVKNTDWNRYELKNIEEQPVAVFINFVSVYVPYTGAGKLAVSAEEEIVSEIRMALMECGREIAVHIHGMQKAENEEKRRQIFFRYIEEVAECLHDITGKDKAVIVQKLRKIAEERTAIAEAEDAEAEAELEKVEEEAEKEIEEEG
;
A
#
# COMPACT_ATOMS: atom_id res chain seq x y z
N LYS A 1 4.01 36.13 -8.19
CA LYS A 1 3.64 37.57 -8.18
C LYS A 1 3.37 37.97 -6.74
N TYR A 2 3.70 39.18 -6.32
CA TYR A 2 3.30 39.70 -5.00
C TYR A 2 1.95 40.38 -5.14
N GLU A 3 0.99 40.01 -4.30
CA GLU A 3 -0.28 40.71 -4.15
C GLU A 3 -0.40 41.11 -2.68
N ARG A 4 -0.55 42.40 -2.42
CA ARG A 4 -0.70 42.93 -1.06
C ARG A 4 -2.20 43.00 -0.74
N LYS A 5 -2.67 42.13 0.16
CA LYS A 5 -3.88 42.36 0.94
C LYS A 5 -3.50 42.27 2.42
N GLY A 6 -3.76 43.35 3.17
CA GLY A 6 -3.80 43.33 4.63
C GLY A 6 -2.51 42.94 5.36
N GLY A 7 -1.44 43.73 5.20
CA GLY A 7 -0.32 43.77 6.16
C GLY A 7 0.62 42.57 6.25
N SER A 8 0.28 41.41 5.68
CA SER A 8 1.14 40.22 5.64
C SER A 8 1.61 39.92 4.21
N SER A 9 2.93 39.80 4.03
CA SER A 9 3.52 39.49 2.72
C SER A 9 3.63 37.98 2.54
N VAL A 10 2.64 37.35 1.90
CA VAL A 10 2.71 35.93 1.53
C VAL A 10 3.47 35.78 0.21
N LYS A 11 4.57 35.03 0.21
CA LYS A 11 5.32 34.64 -1.01
C LYS A 11 4.52 33.55 -1.76
N MET A 12 3.76 33.95 -2.77
CA MET A 12 3.16 33.02 -3.74
C MET A 12 4.21 32.62 -4.80
N LEU A 13 4.77 31.41 -4.66
CA LEU A 13 5.56 30.74 -5.69
C LEU A 13 4.63 30.22 -6.79
N ILE A 14 4.38 31.07 -7.80
CA ILE A 14 3.73 30.64 -9.03
C ILE A 14 4.80 29.96 -9.88
N PHE A 15 4.76 28.63 -9.96
CA PHE A 15 5.55 27.89 -10.93
C PHE A 15 5.09 28.31 -12.33
N LYS A 16 5.95 29.00 -13.09
CA LYS A 16 5.80 29.08 -14.54
C LYS A 16 6.13 27.69 -15.08
N SER A 17 5.17 26.78 -15.11
CA SER A 17 5.19 25.75 -16.13
C SER A 17 5.07 26.50 -17.47
N ALA A 18 6.05 26.33 -18.35
CA ALA A 18 5.92 26.81 -19.71
C ALA A 18 4.62 26.21 -20.27
N ALA A 19 3.71 27.06 -20.74
CA ALA A 19 2.60 26.58 -21.55
C ALA A 19 3.20 25.73 -22.68
N PRO A 20 2.68 24.51 -22.93
CA PRO A 20 3.15 23.72 -24.05
C PRO A 20 3.02 24.57 -25.31
N GLY A 21 4.14 24.71 -26.03
CA GLY A 21 4.23 25.51 -27.24
C GLY A 21 3.11 25.12 -28.20
N LYS A 22 2.45 26.12 -28.77
CA LYS A 22 1.57 25.92 -29.92
C LYS A 22 2.41 25.28 -31.04
N GLU A 23 1.79 24.30 -31.71
CA GLU A 23 2.22 23.63 -32.96
C GLU A 23 2.99 22.30 -32.81
N ALA A 24 2.24 21.26 -32.42
CA ALA A 24 1.84 20.24 -33.39
C ALA A 24 0.40 19.83 -33.05
N PRO A 25 -0.58 19.97 -33.95
CA PRO A 25 -1.86 19.32 -33.74
C PRO A 25 -1.61 17.81 -33.81
N VAL A 26 -1.46 17.16 -32.66
CA VAL A 26 -1.56 15.70 -32.59
C VAL A 26 -3.03 15.38 -32.83
N SER A 27 -3.41 15.28 -34.10
CA SER A 27 -4.69 14.78 -34.55
C SER A 27 -4.72 13.27 -34.31
N ALA A 28 -5.14 12.87 -33.10
CA ALA A 28 -5.72 11.55 -32.95
C ALA A 28 -7.11 11.62 -33.61
N GLU A 29 -7.20 11.19 -34.87
CA GLU A 29 -8.48 10.81 -35.45
C GLU A 29 -8.94 9.54 -34.71
N TRP A 30 -9.94 9.70 -33.86
CA TRP A 30 -10.50 8.59 -33.10
C TRP A 30 -11.47 7.83 -33.99
N ALA A 31 -11.02 6.68 -34.49
CA ALA A 31 -11.92 5.70 -35.08
C ALA A 31 -12.79 5.09 -33.96
N VAL A 32 -14.09 5.01 -34.22
CA VAL A 32 -15.14 4.45 -33.36
C VAL A 32 -14.66 3.19 -32.61
N GLY A 33 -14.62 3.21 -31.28
CA GLY A 33 -14.44 2.01 -30.43
C GLY A 33 -13.02 1.61 -30.02
N HIS A 34 -11.99 2.40 -30.35
CA HIS A 34 -10.58 2.09 -30.04
C HIS A 34 -9.97 3.11 -29.05
N LEU A 35 -9.26 2.62 -28.03
CA LEU A 35 -8.53 3.43 -27.06
C LEU A 35 -7.02 3.25 -27.23
N ARG A 36 -6.31 4.38 -27.38
CA ARG A 36 -4.85 4.42 -27.42
C ARG A 36 -4.33 4.81 -26.05
N VAL A 37 -3.52 3.93 -25.45
CA VAL A 37 -2.91 4.15 -24.13
C VAL A 37 -1.42 4.35 -24.32
N ALA A 38 -0.90 5.47 -23.83
CA ALA A 38 0.52 5.78 -23.83
C ALA A 38 0.99 6.02 -22.39
N VAL A 39 2.05 5.31 -21.99
CA VAL A 39 2.71 5.49 -20.68
C VAL A 39 4.14 5.90 -20.92
N GLN A 40 4.58 6.97 -20.27
CA GLN A 40 5.94 7.49 -20.38
C GLN A 40 6.55 7.66 -18.98
N ASP A 41 7.76 7.15 -18.79
CA ASP A 41 8.55 7.33 -17.58
C ASP A 41 9.85 8.11 -17.84
N ASN A 42 10.49 8.54 -16.75
CA ASN A 42 11.80 9.19 -16.72
C ASN A 42 12.87 8.26 -16.10
N GLY A 43 12.69 6.95 -16.24
CA GLY A 43 13.55 5.92 -15.65
C GLY A 43 14.89 5.73 -16.36
N SER A 44 15.49 4.56 -16.16
CA SER A 44 16.75 4.18 -16.82
C SER A 44 16.60 3.75 -18.27
N GLY A 45 15.37 3.58 -18.76
CA GLY A 45 15.11 2.91 -20.04
C GLY A 45 15.42 1.40 -20.01
N ILE A 46 15.25 0.75 -21.16
CA ILE A 46 15.52 -0.67 -21.39
C ILE A 46 16.63 -0.81 -22.45
N PRO A 47 17.66 -1.62 -22.21
CA PRO A 47 18.67 -1.90 -23.24
C PRO A 47 18.05 -2.52 -24.50
N LYS A 48 18.48 -2.09 -25.69
CA LYS A 48 18.01 -2.57 -27.00
C LYS A 48 17.88 -4.09 -27.09
N SER A 49 18.87 -4.84 -26.60
CA SER A 49 18.88 -6.31 -26.60
C SER A 49 17.78 -6.96 -25.76
N LYS A 50 17.23 -6.24 -24.78
CA LYS A 50 16.20 -6.75 -23.86
C LYS A 50 14.80 -6.22 -24.14
N VAL A 51 14.62 -5.27 -25.07
CA VAL A 51 13.31 -4.67 -25.36
C VAL A 51 12.30 -5.73 -25.81
N GLY A 52 12.67 -6.56 -26.79
CA GLY A 52 11.79 -7.64 -27.25
C GLY A 52 11.41 -8.61 -26.13
N ALA A 53 12.39 -9.07 -25.34
CA ALA A 53 12.11 -9.99 -24.24
C ALA A 53 11.26 -9.37 -23.11
N ALA A 54 11.42 -8.07 -22.84
CA ALA A 54 10.70 -7.38 -21.76
C ALA A 54 9.24 -7.08 -22.10
N ILE A 55 8.94 -6.80 -23.37
CA ILE A 55 7.61 -6.36 -23.83
C ILE A 55 6.86 -7.47 -24.57
N GLY A 56 7.56 -8.38 -25.26
CA GLY A 56 6.95 -9.34 -26.19
C GLY A 56 7.20 -10.81 -25.87
N LYS A 57 7.75 -11.14 -24.70
CA LYS A 57 7.96 -12.54 -24.27
C LYS A 57 7.26 -12.81 -22.95
N LEU A 58 6.39 -13.81 -22.91
CA LEU A 58 5.71 -14.23 -21.69
C LEU A 58 6.72 -14.95 -20.78
N LEU A 59 6.62 -14.70 -19.47
CA LEU A 59 7.48 -15.30 -18.43
C LEU A 59 8.99 -15.01 -18.54
N ALA A 60 9.39 -14.01 -19.33
CA ALA A 60 10.80 -13.63 -19.51
C ALA A 60 11.39 -12.77 -18.36
N GLY A 61 10.61 -12.51 -17.31
CA GLY A 61 11.00 -11.59 -16.25
C GLY A 61 12.05 -12.18 -15.30
N THR A 62 13.08 -11.40 -14.98
CA THR A 62 14.05 -11.68 -13.89
C THR A 62 13.42 -11.61 -12.48
N LYS A 63 12.09 -11.49 -12.40
CA LYS A 63 11.33 -11.23 -11.18
C LYS A 63 10.97 -12.51 -10.42
N PHE A 64 10.98 -13.66 -11.08
CA PHE A 64 10.65 -14.97 -10.48
C PHE A 64 11.67 -15.44 -9.45
N ASN A 65 12.97 -15.31 -9.74
CA ASN A 65 14.01 -15.97 -8.96
C ASN A 65 14.61 -15.11 -7.83
N GLN A 66 14.04 -13.92 -7.60
CA GLN A 66 14.57 -12.99 -6.61
C GLN A 66 13.45 -12.62 -5.62
N ARG A 67 13.55 -13.16 -4.40
CA ARG A 67 12.70 -12.81 -3.26
C ARG A 67 13.05 -11.40 -2.78
N MET A 68 12.54 -10.40 -3.49
CA MET A 68 12.78 -8.99 -3.21
C MET A 68 11.46 -8.26 -3.33
N GLN A 69 11.22 -7.30 -2.45
CA GLN A 69 10.03 -6.45 -2.52
C GLN A 69 9.95 -5.77 -3.89
N LYS A 70 8.94 -6.15 -4.67
CA LYS A 70 8.68 -5.65 -6.02
C LYS A 70 7.18 -5.44 -6.19
N ARG A 71 6.80 -4.49 -7.05
CA ARG A 71 5.42 -4.29 -7.50
C ARG A 71 4.91 -5.44 -8.37
N GLY A 72 5.80 -6.06 -9.16
CA GLY A 72 5.49 -7.15 -10.06
C GLY A 72 6.22 -8.44 -9.67
N GLN A 73 5.50 -9.57 -9.68
CA GLN A 73 6.02 -10.88 -9.31
C GLN A 73 6.32 -11.76 -10.52
N GLN A 74 5.33 -12.02 -11.38
CA GLN A 74 5.40 -13.00 -12.46
C GLN A 74 5.93 -12.48 -13.83
N GLY A 75 6.26 -11.20 -13.95
CA GLY A 75 6.80 -10.67 -15.22
C GLY A 75 5.90 -10.79 -16.48
N ILE A 76 4.59 -11.04 -16.33
CA ILE A 76 3.65 -11.19 -17.45
C ILE A 76 2.95 -9.90 -17.90
N GLY A 77 2.93 -8.85 -17.06
CA GLY A 77 2.02 -7.71 -17.25
C GLY A 77 2.19 -6.97 -18.57
N ALA A 78 3.42 -6.56 -18.92
CA ALA A 78 3.67 -5.83 -20.16
C ALA A 78 3.39 -6.68 -21.40
N SER A 79 3.86 -7.93 -21.39
CA SER A 79 3.64 -8.90 -22.47
C SER A 79 2.15 -9.22 -22.67
N TYR A 80 1.36 -9.26 -21.60
CA TYR A 80 -0.09 -9.46 -21.70
C TYR A 80 -0.79 -8.24 -22.32
N ALA A 81 -0.34 -7.02 -21.98
CA ALA A 81 -0.86 -5.81 -22.61
C ALA A 81 -0.55 -5.78 -24.13
N THR A 82 0.66 -6.16 -24.52
CA THR A 82 1.03 -6.26 -25.94
C THR A 82 0.27 -7.36 -26.67
N LEU A 83 0.09 -8.52 -26.04
CA LEU A 83 -0.73 -9.61 -26.58
C LEU A 83 -2.19 -9.16 -26.75
N PHE A 84 -2.75 -8.49 -25.74
CA PHE A 84 -4.13 -8.03 -25.75
C PHE A 84 -4.36 -6.97 -26.84
N ALA A 85 -3.44 -6.01 -27.00
CA ALA A 85 -3.46 -5.04 -28.09
C ALA A 85 -3.45 -5.72 -29.47
N GLN A 86 -2.59 -6.73 -29.64
CA GLN A 86 -2.47 -7.50 -30.88
C GLN A 86 -3.71 -8.34 -31.19
N ILE A 87 -4.33 -8.96 -30.18
CA ILE A 87 -5.55 -9.78 -30.38
C ILE A 87 -6.75 -8.90 -30.74
N THR A 88 -6.90 -7.77 -30.04
CA THR A 88 -8.08 -6.90 -30.16
C THR A 88 -8.01 -6.02 -31.42
N THR A 89 -6.85 -5.41 -31.70
CA THR A 89 -6.70 -4.46 -32.82
C THR A 89 -5.83 -4.95 -33.97
N GLY A 90 -5.08 -6.04 -33.78
CA GLY A 90 -4.07 -6.51 -34.75
C GLY A 90 -2.80 -5.64 -34.83
N LYS A 91 -2.73 -4.54 -34.07
CA LYS A 91 -1.62 -3.58 -34.14
C LYS A 91 -0.49 -3.95 -33.15
N PRO A 92 0.78 -3.69 -33.52
CA PRO A 92 1.89 -3.89 -32.61
C PRO A 92 1.93 -2.80 -31.51
N THR A 93 2.61 -3.09 -30.42
CA THR A 93 2.91 -2.10 -29.37
C THR A 93 4.13 -1.29 -29.77
N HIS A 94 3.99 0.04 -29.82
CA HIS A 94 5.09 0.95 -30.11
C HIS A 94 5.90 1.23 -28.85
N VAL A 95 7.22 1.08 -28.93
CA VAL A 95 8.14 1.25 -27.81
C VAL A 95 9.23 2.22 -28.18
N LYS A 96 9.44 3.24 -27.33
CA LYS A 96 10.52 4.21 -27.42
C LYS A 96 11.33 4.18 -26.13
N THR A 97 12.63 3.95 -26.22
CA THR A 97 13.50 3.88 -25.04
C THR A 97 14.85 4.55 -25.25
N SER A 98 15.38 5.12 -24.16
CA SER A 98 16.75 5.63 -24.12
C SER A 98 17.32 5.52 -22.71
N MET A 99 18.60 5.16 -22.61
CA MET A 99 19.32 5.08 -21.34
C MET A 99 20.01 6.39 -20.94
N GLY A 100 19.79 7.47 -21.70
CA GLY A 100 20.40 8.78 -21.45
C GLY A 100 21.79 8.95 -22.07
N ASP A 101 22.15 8.08 -23.01
CA ASP A 101 23.37 8.11 -23.82
C ASP A 101 23.21 8.89 -25.13
N TYR A 102 22.20 9.78 -25.18
CA TYR A 102 21.76 10.50 -26.38
C TYR A 102 21.34 9.61 -27.55
N LYS A 103 21.17 8.30 -27.34
CA LYS A 103 20.66 7.36 -28.33
C LYS A 103 19.23 6.99 -27.97
N VAL A 104 18.34 7.19 -28.92
CA VAL A 104 16.93 6.87 -28.79
C VAL A 104 16.64 5.70 -29.72
N TYR A 105 16.11 4.63 -29.14
CA TYR A 105 15.69 3.44 -29.86
C TYR A 105 14.17 3.38 -29.90
N GLU A 106 13.61 3.28 -31.10
CA GLU A 106 12.18 3.11 -31.34
C GLU A 106 11.94 1.81 -32.09
N CYS A 107 10.96 1.03 -31.69
CA CYS A 107 10.56 -0.17 -32.39
C CYS A 107 9.10 -0.53 -32.11
N ASP A 108 8.52 -1.29 -33.04
CA ASP A 108 7.22 -1.91 -32.85
C ASP A 108 7.43 -3.37 -32.42
N VAL A 109 6.70 -3.79 -31.39
CA VAL A 109 6.81 -5.13 -30.81
C VAL A 109 5.46 -5.83 -30.92
N SER A 110 5.47 -7.00 -31.55
CA SER A 110 4.37 -7.98 -31.53
C SER A 110 4.86 -9.31 -30.97
N ILE A 111 3.93 -10.23 -30.68
CA ILE A 111 4.22 -11.54 -30.09
C ILE A 111 3.82 -12.63 -31.08
N ASP A 112 4.76 -13.51 -31.40
CA ASP A 112 4.45 -14.80 -32.00
C ASP A 112 3.94 -15.75 -30.91
N VAL A 113 2.62 -15.92 -30.86
CA VAL A 113 1.93 -16.73 -29.85
C VAL A 113 2.34 -18.20 -29.93
N LYS A 114 2.71 -18.73 -31.12
CA LYS A 114 3.07 -20.14 -31.27
C LYS A 114 4.44 -20.45 -30.66
N ARG A 115 5.40 -19.51 -30.80
CA ARG A 115 6.78 -19.68 -30.32
C ARG A 115 7.04 -18.99 -28.99
N ASN A 116 6.13 -18.13 -28.52
CA ASN A 116 6.34 -17.22 -27.40
C ASN A 116 7.63 -16.39 -27.60
N GLU A 117 7.77 -15.83 -28.79
CA GLU A 117 8.92 -15.01 -29.18
C GLU A 117 8.47 -13.61 -29.62
N PRO A 118 9.23 -12.57 -29.30
CA PRO A 118 8.93 -11.22 -29.74
C PRO A 118 9.29 -11.05 -31.22
N ALA A 119 8.37 -10.51 -32.00
CA ALA A 119 8.62 -10.04 -33.36
C ALA A 119 8.80 -8.52 -33.34
N ILE A 120 10.02 -8.07 -33.65
CA ILE A 120 10.36 -6.65 -33.67
C ILE A 120 10.31 -6.14 -35.11
N THR A 121 9.55 -5.07 -35.35
CA THR A 121 9.46 -4.39 -36.64
C THR A 121 9.75 -2.89 -36.48
N ASN A 122 9.99 -2.19 -37.59
CA ASN A 122 10.20 -0.74 -37.65
C ASN A 122 11.27 -0.18 -36.68
N ALA A 123 12.30 -0.98 -36.39
CA ALA A 123 13.37 -0.58 -35.49
C ALA A 123 14.19 0.59 -36.07
N LYS A 124 14.26 1.69 -35.33
CA LYS A 124 15.02 2.91 -35.67
C LYS A 124 15.87 3.33 -34.48
N GLU A 125 17.05 3.83 -34.78
CA GLU A 125 17.97 4.37 -33.78
C GLU A 125 18.44 5.73 -34.26
N TYR A 126 18.26 6.77 -33.43
CA TYR A 126 18.63 8.14 -33.76
C TYR A 126 19.09 8.89 -32.52
N SER A 127 19.80 10.00 -32.73
CA SER A 127 20.29 10.83 -31.63
C SER A 127 19.19 11.75 -31.08
N GLY A 128 18.99 11.75 -29.77
CA GLY A 128 17.95 12.57 -29.13
C GLY A 128 18.13 12.69 -27.61
N SER A 129 17.50 13.70 -27.01
CA SER A 129 17.60 14.00 -25.57
C SER A 129 16.56 13.25 -24.72
N PHE A 130 15.81 12.31 -25.30
CA PHE A 130 14.84 11.53 -24.57
C PHE A 130 15.55 10.61 -23.56
N LYS A 131 14.96 10.44 -22.37
CA LYS A 131 15.44 9.50 -21.35
C LYS A 131 14.25 8.79 -20.72
N GLY A 132 14.34 7.47 -20.60
CA GLY A 132 13.30 6.63 -20.02
C GLY A 132 12.69 5.68 -21.03
N LEU A 133 11.44 5.30 -20.78
CA LEU A 133 10.66 4.40 -21.61
C LEU A 133 9.29 5.02 -21.89
N ARG A 134 8.86 4.97 -23.15
CA ARG A 134 7.49 5.25 -23.58
C ARG A 134 6.96 4.01 -24.27
N VAL A 135 5.83 3.50 -23.79
CA VAL A 135 5.12 2.35 -24.37
C VAL A 135 3.74 2.83 -24.78
N GLU A 136 3.35 2.47 -25.98
CA GLU A 136 2.10 2.88 -26.58
C GLU A 136 1.42 1.72 -27.27
N ALA A 137 0.17 1.47 -26.89
CA ALA A 137 -0.63 0.37 -27.41
C ALA A 137 -2.05 0.86 -27.70
N GLU A 138 -2.67 0.24 -28.70
CA GLU A 138 -4.07 0.47 -29.07
C GLU A 138 -4.89 -0.75 -28.69
N PHE A 139 -6.04 -0.51 -28.07
CA PHE A 139 -6.95 -1.54 -27.58
C PHE A 139 -8.33 -1.28 -28.15
N SER A 140 -9.00 -2.31 -28.64
CA SER A 140 -10.46 -2.31 -28.86
C SER A 140 -11.15 -3.04 -27.72
N GLU A 141 -12.47 -2.89 -27.60
CA GLU A 141 -13.28 -3.52 -26.55
C GLU A 141 -12.97 -3.07 -25.11
N VAL A 142 -12.35 -1.89 -24.96
CA VAL A 142 -12.06 -1.28 -23.66
C VAL A 142 -12.83 0.03 -23.53
N ALA A 143 -13.42 0.27 -22.36
CA ALA A 143 -14.04 1.53 -21.99
C ALA A 143 -13.15 2.29 -21.00
N TYR A 144 -13.21 3.63 -21.06
CA TYR A 144 -12.60 4.49 -20.06
C TYR A 144 -13.68 5.08 -19.18
N ASP A 145 -13.55 4.87 -17.87
CA ASP A 145 -14.43 5.44 -16.86
C ASP A 145 -13.63 6.07 -15.71
N ARG A 146 -14.30 6.95 -14.96
CA ARG A 146 -13.81 7.51 -13.70
C ARG A 146 -14.46 6.83 -12.48
N SER A 147 -14.98 5.62 -12.65
CA SER A 147 -15.56 4.86 -11.54
C SER A 147 -14.47 4.48 -10.53
N GLU A 148 -14.88 3.90 -9.39
CA GLU A 148 -13.93 3.36 -8.40
C GLU A 148 -12.94 2.35 -9.00
N TYR A 149 -13.35 1.63 -10.04
CA TYR A 149 -12.55 0.64 -10.73
C TYR A 149 -11.76 1.22 -11.91
N GLY A 150 -11.91 2.52 -12.16
CA GLY A 150 -11.33 3.22 -13.30
C GLY A 150 -9.87 3.60 -13.12
N VAL A 151 -9.28 4.08 -14.22
CA VAL A 151 -7.86 4.47 -14.29
C VAL A 151 -7.55 5.68 -13.40
N TYR A 152 -8.49 6.62 -13.31
CA TYR A 152 -8.34 7.80 -12.46
C TYR A 152 -8.11 7.40 -10.99
N GLU A 153 -8.94 6.51 -10.46
CA GLU A 153 -8.84 6.06 -9.07
C GLU A 153 -7.56 5.24 -8.84
N TYR A 154 -7.17 4.41 -9.80
CA TYR A 154 -5.88 3.70 -9.75
C TYR A 154 -4.70 4.67 -9.61
N LEU A 155 -4.68 5.75 -10.38
CA LEU A 155 -3.61 6.75 -10.33
C LEU A 155 -3.68 7.64 -9.09
N ARG A 156 -4.88 8.01 -8.63
CA ARG A 156 -5.10 8.72 -7.36
C ARG A 156 -4.53 7.91 -6.18
N ARG A 157 -4.88 6.62 -6.08
CA ARG A 157 -4.33 5.72 -5.04
C ARG A 157 -2.83 5.48 -5.22
N THR A 158 -2.35 5.37 -6.45
CA THR A 158 -0.90 5.24 -6.72
C THR A 158 -0.13 6.46 -6.25
N ALA A 159 -0.67 7.67 -6.43
CA ALA A 159 -0.07 8.91 -5.92
C ALA A 159 -0.02 8.94 -4.39
N LEU A 160 -1.06 8.46 -3.71
CA LEU A 160 -1.09 8.33 -2.24
C LEU A 160 0.04 7.42 -1.73
N ALA A 161 0.18 6.23 -2.31
CA ALA A 161 1.19 5.26 -1.91
C ALA A 161 2.62 5.62 -2.35
N ASN A 162 2.79 6.57 -3.27
CA ASN A 162 4.09 6.97 -3.81
C ASN A 162 4.27 8.50 -3.79
N PRO A 163 4.41 9.11 -2.58
CA PRO A 163 4.50 10.57 -2.42
C PRO A 163 5.69 11.22 -3.14
N HIS A 164 6.72 10.43 -3.47
CA HIS A 164 7.90 10.90 -4.16
C HIS A 164 7.70 11.03 -5.68
N ALA A 165 6.64 10.44 -6.24
CA ALA A 165 6.36 10.46 -7.68
C ALA A 165 5.44 11.62 -8.05
N GLN A 166 5.63 12.17 -9.26
CA GLN A 166 4.66 13.04 -9.90
C GLN A 166 4.00 12.25 -11.03
N ILE A 167 2.67 12.26 -11.06
CA ILE A 167 1.88 11.53 -12.06
C ILE A 167 1.03 12.54 -12.83
N THR A 168 1.04 12.44 -14.16
CA THR A 168 0.20 13.26 -15.02
C THR A 168 -0.67 12.34 -15.85
N LEU A 169 -1.98 12.48 -15.71
CA LEU A 169 -2.99 11.77 -16.48
C LEU A 169 -3.54 12.74 -17.53
N ILE A 170 -3.54 12.30 -18.79
CA ILE A 170 -4.20 12.98 -19.90
C ILE A 170 -5.32 12.06 -20.35
N GLU A 171 -6.56 12.53 -20.23
CA GLU A 171 -7.74 11.70 -20.45
C GLU A 171 -8.23 11.78 -21.90
N PRO A 172 -9.11 10.84 -22.33
CA PRO A 172 -9.72 10.90 -23.65
C PRO A 172 -10.49 12.21 -23.90
N SER A 173 -11.06 12.80 -22.85
CA SER A 173 -11.71 14.12 -22.86
C SER A 173 -10.75 15.30 -23.05
N LYS A 174 -9.43 15.04 -23.07
CA LYS A 174 -8.32 16.03 -23.06
C LYS A 174 -8.18 16.80 -21.75
N GLU A 175 -8.84 16.34 -20.68
CA GLU A 175 -8.57 16.85 -19.33
C GLU A 175 -7.20 16.38 -18.85
N ILE A 176 -6.46 17.30 -18.21
CA ILE A 176 -5.12 17.03 -17.69
C ILE A 176 -5.19 17.10 -16.17
N THR A 177 -5.04 15.95 -15.52
CA THR A 177 -4.92 15.86 -14.08
C THR A 177 -3.45 15.67 -13.70
N VAL A 178 -2.94 16.52 -12.81
CA VAL A 178 -1.57 16.41 -12.28
C VAL A 178 -1.64 16.09 -10.79
N PHE A 179 -1.06 14.96 -10.41
CA PHE A 179 -0.81 14.58 -9.03
C PHE A 179 0.64 15.00 -8.69
N PRO A 180 0.84 16.13 -7.98
CA PRO A 180 2.16 16.62 -7.64
C PRO A 180 2.83 15.72 -6.60
N ARG A 181 4.16 15.66 -6.62
CA ARG A 181 4.92 14.97 -5.59
C ARG A 181 4.79 15.68 -4.24
N ALA A 182 4.55 14.92 -3.18
CA ALA A 182 4.52 15.42 -1.80
C ALA A 182 5.92 15.50 -1.18
N THR A 183 6.84 14.62 -1.58
CA THR A 183 8.24 14.64 -1.12
C THR A 183 9.24 14.56 -2.28
N LYS A 184 10.48 15.00 -2.02
CA LYS A 184 11.63 14.76 -2.88
C LYS A 184 12.45 13.55 -2.43
N ASP A 185 12.23 13.07 -1.21
CA ASP A 185 12.98 11.95 -0.63
C ASP A 185 12.67 10.66 -1.37
N LEU A 186 13.72 10.03 -1.90
CA LEU A 186 13.59 8.79 -2.64
C LEU A 186 13.72 7.60 -1.67
N PRO A 187 12.80 6.61 -1.75
CA PRO A 187 12.90 5.40 -0.95
C PRO A 187 14.18 4.62 -1.34
N LYS A 188 14.80 3.97 -0.36
CA LYS A 188 15.96 3.11 -0.60
C LYS A 188 15.57 1.95 -1.50
N LYS A 189 16.54 1.43 -2.26
CA LYS A 189 16.31 0.23 -3.09
C LYS A 189 16.18 -0.99 -2.18
N PRO A 190 15.15 -1.82 -2.35
CA PRO A 190 15.01 -3.04 -1.57
C PRO A 190 16.18 -3.98 -1.86
N LYS A 191 16.61 -4.73 -0.85
CA LYS A 191 17.65 -5.76 -0.98
C LYS A 191 16.99 -7.12 -1.25
N PRO A 192 17.60 -8.01 -2.03
CA PRO A 192 17.15 -9.40 -2.12
C PRO A 192 17.20 -10.07 -0.74
N ALA A 193 16.11 -10.70 -0.34
CA ALA A 193 16.05 -11.54 0.84
C ALA A 193 16.45 -12.97 0.47
N THR A 194 17.34 -13.55 1.26
CA THR A 194 17.63 -14.98 1.18
C THR A 194 16.45 -15.77 1.77
N PRO A 195 16.07 -16.89 1.15
CA PRO A 195 14.91 -17.67 1.58
C PRO A 195 15.09 -18.28 2.98
N HIS A 196 14.01 -18.35 3.74
CA HIS A 196 13.97 -19.03 5.03
C HIS A 196 13.48 -20.48 4.87
N PRO A 197 14.04 -21.47 5.58
CA PRO A 197 13.69 -22.89 5.43
C PRO A 197 12.20 -23.20 5.59
N LEU A 198 11.53 -22.57 6.56
CA LEU A 198 10.10 -22.80 6.83
C LEU A 198 9.17 -22.28 5.72
N GLY A 199 9.64 -21.32 4.93
CA GLY A 199 8.87 -20.72 3.83
C GLY A 199 9.21 -21.29 2.45
N LEU A 200 9.81 -22.49 2.39
CA LEU A 200 10.16 -23.16 1.13
C LEU A 200 9.19 -24.28 0.79
N THR A 201 8.86 -24.37 -0.48
CA THR A 201 8.19 -25.55 -1.06
C THR A 201 9.22 -26.54 -1.60
N THR A 202 8.78 -27.77 -1.88
CA THR A 202 9.63 -28.80 -2.50
C THR A 202 10.16 -28.38 -3.87
N SER A 203 9.33 -27.70 -4.67
CA SER A 203 9.74 -27.13 -5.96
C SER A 203 10.81 -26.06 -5.78
N ASP A 204 10.63 -25.13 -4.84
CA ASP A 204 11.61 -24.08 -4.59
C ASP A 204 12.99 -24.67 -4.27
N LEU A 205 13.03 -25.70 -3.42
CA LEU A 205 14.27 -26.36 -3.02
C LEU A 205 14.94 -27.05 -4.22
N MET A 206 14.16 -27.67 -5.10
CA MET A 206 14.66 -28.30 -6.32
C MET A 206 15.21 -27.30 -7.33
N ASP A 207 14.47 -26.23 -7.59
CA ASP A 207 14.89 -25.18 -8.50
C ASP A 207 16.19 -24.54 -8.02
N MET A 208 16.28 -24.27 -6.71
CA MET A 208 17.50 -23.77 -6.08
C MET A 208 18.67 -24.76 -6.18
N ALA A 209 18.43 -26.05 -5.95
CA ALA A 209 19.45 -27.09 -6.07
C ALA A 209 19.98 -27.26 -7.50
N SER A 210 19.18 -26.94 -8.52
CA SER A 210 19.58 -27.00 -9.93
C SER A 210 20.50 -25.84 -10.36
N VAL A 211 20.31 -24.66 -9.75
CA VAL A 211 21.01 -23.41 -10.10
C VAL A 211 22.25 -23.19 -9.23
N THR A 212 22.26 -23.67 -7.99
CA THR A 212 23.33 -23.38 -7.02
C THR A 212 24.72 -23.82 -7.50
N GLU A 213 25.73 -23.06 -7.08
CA GLU A 213 27.15 -23.35 -7.28
C GLU A 213 27.74 -24.23 -6.14
N ALA A 214 26.96 -24.48 -5.09
CA ALA A 214 27.40 -25.30 -3.96
C ALA A 214 27.66 -26.76 -4.38
N ARG A 215 28.80 -27.32 -3.92
CA ARG A 215 29.23 -28.69 -4.24
C ARG A 215 28.63 -29.76 -3.34
N LYS A 216 28.12 -29.36 -2.17
CA LYS A 216 27.56 -30.25 -1.14
C LYS A 216 26.18 -29.77 -0.71
N ILE A 217 25.26 -30.68 -0.40
CA ILE A 217 23.92 -30.34 0.12
C ILE A 217 24.03 -29.58 1.45
N SER A 218 24.96 -29.98 2.34
CA SER A 218 25.25 -29.22 3.57
C SER A 218 25.62 -27.76 3.28
N SER A 219 26.57 -27.54 2.37
CA SER A 219 26.99 -26.20 1.95
C SER A 219 25.86 -25.42 1.31
N PHE A 220 25.03 -26.07 0.49
CA PHE A 220 23.86 -25.46 -0.16
C PHE A 220 22.86 -24.94 0.87
N LEU A 221 22.52 -25.75 1.87
CA LEU A 221 21.59 -25.36 2.92
C LEU A 221 22.11 -24.19 3.76
N THR A 222 23.42 -24.10 3.99
CA THR A 222 24.03 -23.00 4.75
C THR A 222 24.26 -21.73 3.92
N SER A 223 24.56 -21.85 2.61
CA SER A 223 24.86 -20.67 1.78
C SER A 223 23.62 -20.01 1.20
N GLU A 224 22.62 -20.79 0.81
CA GLU A 224 21.43 -20.28 0.10
C GLU A 224 20.27 -19.95 1.05
N LEU A 225 20.22 -20.55 2.24
CA LEU A 225 19.14 -20.35 3.22
C LEU A 225 19.57 -19.44 4.38
N THR A 226 18.62 -18.67 4.89
CA THR A 226 18.83 -17.85 6.09
C THR A 226 18.81 -18.68 7.36
N LYS A 227 19.66 -18.31 8.33
CA LYS A 227 19.66 -18.86 9.70
C LYS A 227 19.83 -20.38 9.79
N VAL A 228 20.45 -21.01 8.78
CA VAL A 228 20.83 -22.43 8.81
C VAL A 228 22.31 -22.56 9.15
N THR A 229 22.61 -22.98 10.37
CA THR A 229 23.98 -23.30 10.80
C THR A 229 24.33 -24.75 10.51
N ASN A 230 25.63 -25.08 10.53
CA ASN A 230 26.10 -26.46 10.39
C ASN A 230 25.48 -27.41 11.44
N ASP A 231 25.24 -26.92 12.66
CA ASP A 231 24.58 -27.71 13.71
C ASP A 231 23.12 -28.02 13.38
N LYS A 232 22.41 -27.08 12.73
CA LYS A 232 21.06 -27.32 12.22
C LYS A 232 21.05 -28.31 11.07
N VAL A 233 22.07 -28.30 10.22
CA VAL A 233 22.23 -29.33 9.17
C VAL A 233 22.43 -30.71 9.78
N LYS A 234 23.20 -30.84 10.87
CA LYS A 234 23.34 -32.11 11.60
C LYS A 234 22.02 -32.55 12.25
N GLU A 235 21.31 -31.64 12.90
CA GLU A 235 19.98 -31.92 13.47
C GLU A 235 18.99 -32.42 12.39
N LEU A 236 19.01 -31.80 11.20
CA LEU A 236 18.22 -32.25 10.06
C LEU A 236 18.65 -33.62 9.56
N ALA A 237 19.95 -33.89 9.50
CA ALA A 237 20.47 -35.21 9.13
C ALA A 237 20.03 -36.29 10.13
N ASP A 238 20.04 -36.00 11.43
CA ASP A 238 19.57 -36.90 12.47
C ASP A 238 18.07 -37.14 12.40
N ILE A 239 17.26 -36.13 12.06
CA ILE A 239 15.81 -36.26 11.91
C ILE A 239 15.45 -37.11 10.68
N ILE A 240 16.17 -36.94 9.57
CA ILE A 240 15.88 -37.61 8.30
C ILE A 240 16.45 -39.03 8.29
N ASN A 241 17.69 -39.22 8.76
CA ASN A 241 18.37 -40.51 8.76
C ASN A 241 18.11 -41.33 10.05
N GLY A 242 17.51 -40.73 11.08
CA GLY A 242 17.17 -41.36 12.37
C GLY A 242 15.83 -42.12 12.40
N HIS A 243 15.39 -42.50 13.61
CA HIS A 243 14.30 -43.46 13.85
C HIS A 243 12.85 -42.93 13.73
N GLY A 244 12.65 -41.69 13.26
CA GLY A 244 11.35 -41.01 13.27
C GLY A 244 10.55 -41.02 11.96
N TRP A 245 11.13 -41.48 10.86
CA TRP A 245 10.43 -41.63 9.56
C TRP A 245 9.92 -43.07 9.41
N GLU A 246 8.65 -43.23 9.02
CA GLU A 246 7.97 -44.53 8.93
C GLU A 246 8.85 -45.58 8.22
N LYS A 247 9.08 -46.70 8.91
CA LYS A 247 10.02 -47.77 8.55
C LYS A 247 9.85 -48.39 7.15
N LYS A 248 8.83 -48.03 6.37
CA LYS A 248 8.51 -48.63 5.06
C LYS A 248 9.13 -47.94 3.84
N LYS A 249 9.78 -46.78 3.97
CA LYS A 249 10.37 -46.01 2.84
C LYS A 249 11.88 -45.72 3.01
N LYS A 250 12.61 -46.63 3.68
CA LYS A 250 13.87 -46.28 4.35
C LYS A 250 15.13 -46.22 3.45
N GLU A 251 15.14 -46.84 2.28
CA GLU A 251 16.37 -46.90 1.44
C GLU A 251 16.45 -45.76 0.41
N GLU A 252 15.33 -45.26 -0.13
CA GLU A 252 15.31 -44.17 -1.12
C GLU A 252 15.39 -42.77 -0.50
N LEU A 253 15.18 -42.66 0.81
CA LEU A 253 15.04 -41.40 1.54
C LEU A 253 16.24 -41.01 2.40
N VAL A 254 17.30 -41.83 2.42
CA VAL A 254 18.55 -41.45 3.06
C VAL A 254 19.18 -40.31 2.26
N ILE A 255 19.39 -39.18 2.93
CA ILE A 255 20.05 -38.01 2.34
C ILE A 255 21.50 -38.02 2.78
N ASP A 256 22.38 -38.15 1.81
CA ASP A 256 23.82 -37.95 1.99
C ASP A 256 24.16 -36.48 1.73
N PHE A 257 24.42 -35.74 2.81
CA PHE A 257 24.64 -34.30 2.78
C PHE A 257 25.98 -33.89 2.13
N ASP A 258 26.85 -34.85 1.83
CA ASP A 258 28.11 -34.62 1.11
C ASP A 258 27.98 -34.72 -0.42
N LYS A 259 26.84 -35.20 -0.93
CA LYS A 259 26.57 -35.25 -2.36
C LYS A 259 26.25 -33.87 -2.95
N HIS A 260 26.35 -33.78 -4.27
CA HIS A 260 26.04 -32.56 -5.01
C HIS A 260 24.53 -32.25 -4.94
N PRO A 261 24.12 -31.01 -4.69
CA PRO A 261 22.70 -30.61 -4.66
C PRO A 261 21.87 -31.06 -5.87
N LYS A 262 22.46 -31.12 -7.07
CA LYS A 262 21.79 -31.55 -8.30
C LYS A 262 21.37 -33.02 -8.33
N THR A 263 21.90 -33.85 -7.43
CA THR A 263 21.50 -35.27 -7.34
C THR A 263 20.23 -35.48 -6.51
N LEU A 264 19.74 -34.43 -5.85
CA LEU A 264 18.60 -34.48 -4.94
C LEU A 264 17.34 -34.89 -5.70
N GLN A 265 16.62 -35.89 -5.18
CA GLN A 265 15.38 -36.42 -5.76
C GLN A 265 14.15 -35.80 -5.09
N TRP A 266 12.98 -35.84 -5.75
CA TRP A 266 11.77 -35.18 -5.25
C TRP A 266 11.36 -35.67 -3.86
N ALA A 267 11.41 -36.99 -3.64
CA ALA A 267 11.13 -37.59 -2.33
C ALA A 267 12.08 -37.09 -1.23
N GLN A 268 13.36 -36.84 -1.56
CA GLN A 268 14.34 -36.30 -0.62
C GLN A 268 14.08 -34.82 -0.32
N ALA A 269 13.66 -34.04 -1.32
CA ALA A 269 13.24 -32.65 -1.13
C ALA A 269 12.02 -32.54 -0.21
N GLU A 270 11.02 -33.39 -0.42
CA GLU A 270 9.83 -33.48 0.44
C GLU A 270 10.19 -33.82 1.89
N ALA A 271 11.14 -34.73 2.08
CA ALA A 271 11.64 -35.07 3.40
C ALA A 271 12.32 -33.90 4.10
N LEU A 272 13.15 -33.13 3.37
CA LEU A 272 13.79 -31.92 3.90
C LEU A 272 12.76 -30.87 4.33
N VAL A 273 11.75 -30.61 3.50
CA VAL A 273 10.70 -29.62 3.81
C VAL A 273 9.90 -30.03 5.06
N HIS A 274 9.53 -31.30 5.17
CA HIS A 274 8.88 -31.81 6.39
C HIS A 274 9.80 -31.77 7.62
N ALA A 275 11.12 -31.98 7.44
CA ALA A 275 12.08 -31.86 8.52
C ALA A 275 12.22 -30.40 8.97
N PHE A 276 12.19 -29.43 8.05
CA PHE A 276 12.23 -28.01 8.41
C PHE A 276 11.08 -27.61 9.34
N GLN A 277 9.87 -28.11 9.10
CA GLN A 277 8.70 -27.81 9.96
C GLN A 277 8.87 -28.31 11.41
N LYS A 278 9.70 -29.33 11.65
CA LYS A 278 9.95 -29.90 12.98
C LYS A 278 11.09 -29.19 13.72
N VAL A 279 11.98 -28.53 12.99
CA VAL A 279 13.14 -27.85 13.56
C VAL A 279 12.80 -26.42 13.92
N LYS A 280 13.23 -25.97 15.10
CA LYS A 280 13.12 -24.57 15.49
C LYS A 280 14.20 -23.74 14.80
N PHE A 281 13.78 -22.78 13.99
CA PHE A 281 14.64 -21.77 13.34
C PHE A 281 14.47 -20.39 13.97
N TYR A 282 15.48 -19.54 13.81
CA TYR A 282 15.39 -18.12 14.14
C TYR A 282 14.68 -17.35 13.03
N ASN A 283 14.03 -16.24 13.38
CA ASN A 283 13.37 -15.39 12.39
C ASN A 283 14.37 -14.89 11.31
N PRO A 284 13.92 -14.76 10.05
CA PRO A 284 14.73 -14.20 8.96
C PRO A 284 15.07 -12.73 9.20
N ASP A 285 16.00 -12.21 8.41
CA ASP A 285 16.39 -10.80 8.50
C ASP A 285 15.28 -9.89 7.97
N MET A 286 14.81 -9.00 8.84
CA MET A 286 13.64 -8.13 8.60
C MET A 286 13.99 -6.79 7.91
N ASP A 287 15.28 -6.44 7.77
CA ASP A 287 15.77 -5.22 7.08
C ASP A 287 15.60 -5.26 5.54
N THR A 288 14.95 -6.30 5.03
CA THR A 288 14.73 -6.48 3.58
C THR A 288 13.51 -5.72 3.07
N LEU A 289 12.62 -5.31 3.98
CA LEU A 289 11.39 -4.60 3.68
C LEU A 289 11.61 -3.08 3.64
N GLN A 290 10.99 -2.42 2.67
CA GLN A 290 11.01 -0.99 2.46
C GLN A 290 9.57 -0.43 2.59
N PRO A 291 9.17 0.00 3.81
CA PRO A 291 7.91 0.70 4.05
C PRO A 291 7.82 2.03 3.28
N ILE A 292 6.62 2.59 3.19
CA ILE A 292 6.42 3.98 2.73
C ILE A 292 6.94 4.94 3.81
N GLY A 293 6.67 4.62 5.08
CA GLY A 293 7.03 5.39 6.27
C GLY A 293 5.87 6.23 6.79
N GLU A 294 5.74 6.28 8.10
CA GLU A 294 4.66 7.00 8.80
C GLU A 294 4.55 8.48 8.35
N GLU A 295 5.66 9.22 8.33
CA GLU A 295 5.67 10.63 7.91
C GLU A 295 5.20 10.85 6.48
N GLN A 296 5.56 9.93 5.58
CA GLN A 296 5.29 10.06 4.16
C GLN A 296 3.81 9.77 3.89
N ILE A 297 3.23 8.78 4.58
CA ILE A 297 1.79 8.51 4.56
C ILE A 297 1.03 9.71 5.14
N LYS A 298 1.49 10.28 6.27
CA LYS A 298 0.91 11.51 6.85
C LYS A 298 0.85 12.66 5.84
N LYS A 299 1.95 12.94 5.14
CA LYS A 299 2.02 13.99 4.11
C LYS A 299 1.10 13.70 2.92
N SER A 300 1.06 12.46 2.43
CA SER A 300 0.19 12.05 1.33
C SER A 300 -1.29 12.26 1.65
N LEU A 301 -1.75 11.76 2.81
CA LEU A 301 -3.15 11.83 3.21
C LEU A 301 -3.59 13.26 3.50
N LYS A 302 -2.75 14.08 4.17
CA LYS A 302 -3.04 15.50 4.39
C LYS A 302 -3.23 16.29 3.10
N ASN A 303 -2.37 16.05 2.10
CA ASN A 303 -2.42 16.79 0.84
C ASN A 303 -3.65 16.44 -0.02
N LEU A 304 -4.13 15.20 0.05
CA LEU A 304 -5.20 14.70 -0.83
C LEU A 304 -6.58 14.68 -0.16
N LEU A 305 -6.67 14.25 1.11
CA LEU A 305 -7.94 14.10 1.83
C LEU A 305 -8.24 15.28 2.77
N ALA A 306 -7.22 16.06 3.17
CA ALA A 306 -7.35 17.14 4.16
C ALA A 306 -8.26 16.74 5.35
N PRO A 307 -7.96 15.63 6.06
CA PRO A 307 -8.78 15.16 7.15
C PRO A 307 -8.68 16.08 8.37
N GLU A 308 -9.70 16.07 9.22
CA GLU A 308 -9.71 16.79 10.49
C GLU A 308 -8.76 16.14 11.48
N HIS A 309 -8.79 14.81 11.54
CA HIS A 309 -7.90 14.02 12.37
C HIS A 309 -7.42 12.77 11.63
N MET A 310 -6.20 12.32 11.94
CA MET A 310 -5.65 11.12 11.35
C MET A 310 -4.56 10.50 12.22
N LYS A 311 -4.52 9.16 12.24
CA LYS A 311 -3.42 8.38 12.80
C LYS A 311 -2.85 7.45 11.73
N VAL A 312 -1.54 7.32 11.73
CA VAL A 312 -0.77 6.39 10.91
C VAL A 312 0.07 5.53 11.85
N VAL A 313 0.07 4.22 11.62
CA VAL A 313 0.83 3.24 12.38
C VAL A 313 1.71 2.44 11.41
N GLU A 314 2.98 2.33 11.74
CA GLU A 314 3.95 1.45 11.09
C GLU A 314 4.31 0.31 12.05
N ARG A 315 3.82 -0.89 11.78
CA ARG A 315 4.04 -2.05 12.66
C ARG A 315 5.42 -2.68 12.45
N LYS A 316 5.95 -3.29 13.52
CA LYS A 316 7.17 -4.10 13.46
C LYS A 316 6.98 -5.29 12.49
N PRO A 317 7.99 -5.66 11.68
CA PRO A 317 7.89 -6.78 10.76
C PRO A 317 7.60 -8.12 11.46
N ARG A 318 6.74 -8.92 10.85
CA ARG A 318 6.38 -10.29 11.25
C ARG A 318 6.70 -11.27 10.13
N VAL A 319 6.55 -12.57 10.40
CA VAL A 319 6.67 -13.62 9.39
C VAL A 319 5.33 -14.30 9.20
N PHE A 320 5.02 -14.66 7.95
CA PHE A 320 3.92 -15.56 7.63
C PHE A 320 4.46 -16.83 6.93
N ARG A 321 3.72 -17.94 7.01
CA ARG A 321 4.17 -19.29 6.60
C ARG A 321 5.53 -19.65 7.22
N GLY A 322 5.80 -19.16 8.43
CA GLY A 322 7.03 -19.38 9.18
C GLY A 322 8.33 -18.82 8.58
N GLY A 323 8.31 -18.12 7.42
CA GLY A 323 9.56 -17.78 6.74
C GLY A 323 9.54 -16.59 5.80
N ILE A 324 8.38 -15.99 5.53
CA ILE A 324 8.28 -14.84 4.63
C ILE A 324 8.07 -13.58 5.47
N PRO A 325 9.03 -12.64 5.50
CA PRO A 325 8.88 -11.40 6.24
C PRO A 325 7.85 -10.48 5.58
N PHE A 326 6.97 -9.93 6.40
CA PHE A 326 5.99 -8.92 6.01
C PHE A 326 5.86 -7.84 7.08
N MET A 327 5.35 -6.68 6.69
CA MET A 327 4.96 -5.61 7.61
C MET A 327 3.68 -4.95 7.10
N VAL A 328 2.97 -4.31 8.03
CA VAL A 328 1.71 -3.62 7.75
C VAL A 328 1.84 -2.16 8.15
N GLU A 329 1.50 -1.28 7.22
CA GLU A 329 1.28 0.14 7.50
C GLU A 329 -0.21 0.39 7.42
N ALA A 330 -0.79 0.95 8.49
CA ALA A 330 -2.20 1.31 8.53
C ALA A 330 -2.34 2.81 8.80
N ALA A 331 -3.38 3.42 8.27
CA ALA A 331 -3.78 4.76 8.64
C ALA A 331 -5.29 4.88 8.59
N ILE A 332 -5.85 5.64 9.52
CA ILE A 332 -7.25 6.00 9.52
C ILE A 332 -7.33 7.51 9.54
N ALA A 333 -8.12 8.07 8.63
CA ALA A 333 -8.36 9.49 8.50
C ALA A 333 -9.86 9.77 8.65
N TYR A 334 -10.20 10.75 9.50
CA TYR A 334 -11.58 11.12 9.85
C TYR A 334 -11.87 12.57 9.44
N GLY A 335 -13.06 12.81 8.89
CA GLY A 335 -13.56 14.15 8.57
C GLY A 335 -12.99 14.78 7.29
N GLY A 336 -13.31 16.04 7.05
CA GLY A 336 -12.84 16.79 5.87
C GLY A 336 -13.31 16.20 4.53
N LYS A 337 -12.36 15.74 3.69
CA LYS A 337 -12.65 14.99 2.45
C LYS A 337 -12.29 13.50 2.58
N ALA A 338 -12.22 12.97 3.79
CA ALA A 338 -12.15 11.53 4.01
C ALA A 338 -13.47 10.86 3.66
N GLY A 339 -13.39 9.61 3.20
CA GLY A 339 -14.52 8.88 2.64
C GLY A 339 -14.79 9.22 1.17
N LYS A 340 -15.67 8.43 0.56
CA LYS A 340 -16.20 8.65 -0.78
C LYS A 340 -17.40 9.58 -0.69
N LYS A 341 -17.55 10.44 -1.69
CA LYS A 341 -18.76 11.24 -1.87
C LYS A 341 -19.52 10.67 -3.07
N GLU A 342 -20.60 9.97 -2.80
CA GLU A 342 -21.50 9.43 -3.83
C GLU A 342 -22.90 9.97 -3.51
N ASP A 343 -23.54 10.63 -4.48
CA ASP A 343 -24.92 11.16 -4.41
C ASP A 343 -25.31 11.95 -3.13
N GLY A 344 -24.36 12.63 -2.49
CA GLY A 344 -24.60 13.46 -1.31
C GLY A 344 -24.50 12.74 0.03
N SER A 345 -24.37 11.40 0.05
CA SER A 345 -23.91 10.64 1.21
C SER A 345 -22.39 10.55 1.22
N THR A 346 -21.80 10.49 2.42
CA THR A 346 -20.37 10.21 2.57
C THR A 346 -20.22 8.78 3.03
N GLU A 347 -19.59 7.95 2.22
CA GLU A 347 -19.32 6.56 2.54
C GLU A 347 -17.87 6.35 2.99
N GLY A 348 -17.64 5.34 3.82
CA GLY A 348 -16.30 4.94 4.23
C GLY A 348 -15.47 4.45 3.04
N GLU A 349 -14.21 4.90 2.93
CA GLU A 349 -13.30 4.48 1.88
C GLU A 349 -12.23 3.51 2.41
N ILE A 350 -12.22 2.26 1.94
CA ILE A 350 -11.15 1.30 2.23
C ILE A 350 -10.13 1.28 1.08
N MET A 351 -8.96 1.84 1.32
CA MET A 351 -7.84 1.88 0.38
C MET A 351 -6.84 0.76 0.67
N ARG A 352 -6.82 -0.23 -0.21
CA ARG A 352 -5.99 -1.44 -0.07
C ARG A 352 -4.74 -1.34 -0.94
N PHE A 353 -3.58 -1.63 -0.37
CA PHE A 353 -2.30 -1.62 -1.08
C PHE A 353 -1.47 -2.88 -0.76
N ALA A 354 -0.73 -3.33 -1.78
CA ALA A 354 0.31 -4.34 -1.63
C ALA A 354 1.58 -3.85 -2.30
N ASN A 355 2.70 -3.77 -1.56
CA ASN A 355 3.97 -3.24 -2.04
C ASN A 355 3.84 -1.89 -2.78
N ARG A 356 3.04 -0.97 -2.23
CA ARG A 356 2.73 0.36 -2.82
C ARG A 356 1.93 0.33 -4.13
N VAL A 357 1.32 -0.81 -4.47
CA VAL A 357 0.42 -0.97 -5.61
C VAL A 357 -1.02 -1.01 -5.08
N PRO A 358 -1.92 -0.15 -5.57
CA PRO A 358 -3.31 -0.20 -5.16
C PRO A 358 -4.02 -1.44 -5.69
N LEU A 359 -4.91 -1.98 -4.84
CA LEU A 359 -5.78 -3.10 -5.13
C LEU A 359 -7.22 -2.59 -5.25
N LEU A 360 -7.71 -2.43 -6.48
CA LEU A 360 -9.06 -1.89 -6.75
C LEU A 360 -10.12 -3.00 -6.72
N PHE A 361 -9.90 -4.08 -7.46
CA PHE A 361 -10.86 -5.15 -7.67
C PHE A 361 -10.83 -6.22 -6.55
N ASP A 362 -11.82 -7.11 -6.57
CA ASP A 362 -11.92 -8.27 -5.66
C ASP A 362 -11.76 -7.89 -4.18
N SER A 363 -12.50 -6.86 -3.76
CA SER A 363 -12.51 -6.39 -2.36
C SER A 363 -13.08 -7.45 -1.42
N GLY A 364 -14.07 -8.22 -1.86
CA GLY A 364 -14.74 -9.25 -1.05
C GLY A 364 -13.81 -10.35 -0.53
N ASN A 365 -12.89 -10.86 -1.36
CA ASN A 365 -12.00 -11.96 -1.01
C ASN A 365 -10.63 -11.52 -0.47
N CYS A 366 -10.47 -10.23 -0.15
CA CYS A 366 -9.18 -9.70 0.26
C CYS A 366 -9.02 -9.72 1.78
N ALA A 367 -7.89 -10.24 2.25
CA ALA A 367 -7.49 -10.27 3.66
C ALA A 367 -7.60 -8.90 4.35
N ILE A 368 -7.31 -7.82 3.62
CA ILE A 368 -7.37 -6.45 4.14
C ILE A 368 -8.83 -6.06 4.45
N THR A 369 -9.75 -6.33 3.53
CA THR A 369 -11.18 -6.04 3.72
C THR A 369 -11.75 -6.91 4.83
N GLU A 370 -11.37 -8.18 4.87
CA GLU A 370 -11.77 -9.10 5.93
C GLU A 370 -11.29 -8.62 7.30
N ALA A 371 -10.04 -8.17 7.43
CA ALA A 371 -9.51 -7.60 8.67
C ALA A 371 -10.27 -6.35 9.12
N VAL A 372 -10.65 -5.46 8.18
CA VAL A 372 -11.48 -4.29 8.47
C VAL A 372 -12.87 -4.70 8.96
N LYS A 373 -13.52 -5.65 8.28
CA LYS A 373 -14.86 -6.13 8.67
C LYS A 373 -14.87 -6.88 10.00
N ASN A 374 -13.81 -7.62 10.30
CA ASN A 374 -13.66 -8.37 11.56
C ASN A 374 -13.26 -7.49 12.75
N THR A 375 -13.01 -6.20 12.54
CA THR A 375 -12.70 -5.24 13.61
C THR A 375 -13.99 -4.69 14.21
N ASP A 376 -14.12 -4.70 15.53
CA ASP A 376 -15.28 -4.15 16.24
C ASP A 376 -15.17 -2.62 16.36
N TRP A 377 -15.66 -1.91 15.34
CA TRP A 377 -15.59 -0.46 15.24
C TRP A 377 -16.47 0.30 16.25
N ASN A 378 -17.47 -0.37 16.83
CA ASN A 378 -18.33 0.23 17.85
C ASN A 378 -17.54 0.69 19.07
N ARG A 379 -16.45 -0.02 19.41
CA ARG A 379 -15.56 0.33 20.53
C ARG A 379 -14.77 1.61 20.30
N TYR A 380 -14.70 2.06 19.06
CA TYR A 380 -13.93 3.24 18.65
C TYR A 380 -14.85 4.39 18.20
N GLU A 381 -16.12 4.37 18.62
CA GLU A 381 -17.16 5.34 18.23
C GLU A 381 -17.45 5.42 16.71
N LEU A 382 -16.99 4.41 15.94
CA LEU A 382 -17.16 4.29 14.49
C LEU A 382 -18.24 3.24 14.15
N LYS A 383 -19.46 3.41 14.68
CA LYS A 383 -20.52 2.38 14.64
C LYS A 383 -20.87 1.89 13.23
N ASN A 384 -20.89 2.79 12.25
CA ASN A 384 -21.08 2.48 10.83
C ASN A 384 -19.94 3.09 10.01
N ILE A 385 -18.77 2.45 10.02
CA ILE A 385 -17.60 2.94 9.27
C ILE A 385 -17.89 3.14 7.77
N GLU A 386 -18.81 2.35 7.21
CA GLU A 386 -19.23 2.43 5.79
C GLU A 386 -20.08 3.68 5.48
N GLU A 387 -20.73 4.31 6.47
CA GLU A 387 -21.60 5.49 6.29
C GLU A 387 -21.00 6.78 6.87
N GLN A 388 -19.73 6.72 7.30
CA GLN A 388 -19.04 7.82 7.95
C GLN A 388 -17.92 8.39 7.07
N PRO A 389 -17.52 9.65 7.27
CA PRO A 389 -16.41 10.29 6.56
C PRO A 389 -15.06 9.76 7.04
N VAL A 390 -14.81 8.47 6.78
CA VAL A 390 -13.63 7.73 7.22
C VAL A 390 -12.91 7.18 6.01
N ALA A 391 -11.59 7.35 5.95
CA ALA A 391 -10.74 6.67 4.99
C ALA A 391 -9.74 5.77 5.73
N VAL A 392 -9.78 4.47 5.41
CA VAL A 392 -8.87 3.47 5.95
C VAL A 392 -7.84 3.12 4.88
N PHE A 393 -6.59 3.46 5.14
CA PHE A 393 -5.45 3.15 4.28
C PHE A 393 -4.67 1.97 4.89
N ILE A 394 -4.47 0.90 4.12
CA ILE A 394 -3.69 -0.26 4.57
C ILE A 394 -2.72 -0.67 3.47
N ASN A 395 -1.43 -0.67 3.77
CA ASN A 395 -0.37 -1.13 2.89
C ASN A 395 0.32 -2.36 3.45
N PHE A 396 0.14 -3.49 2.74
CA PHE A 396 0.83 -4.74 3.02
C PHE A 396 2.18 -4.76 2.28
N VAL A 397 3.28 -4.87 3.03
CA VAL A 397 4.64 -4.85 2.46
C VAL A 397 5.31 -6.19 2.73
N SER A 398 5.77 -6.85 1.67
CA SER A 398 6.43 -8.16 1.76
C SER A 398 7.36 -8.42 0.58
N VAL A 399 8.34 -9.29 0.77
CA VAL A 399 9.17 -9.84 -0.32
C VAL A 399 8.39 -10.74 -1.27
N TYR A 400 7.31 -11.34 -0.77
CA TYR A 400 6.38 -12.19 -1.52
C TYR A 400 4.96 -11.90 -1.02
N VAL A 401 4.10 -11.41 -1.91
CA VAL A 401 2.70 -11.16 -1.57
C VAL A 401 1.87 -12.38 -1.99
N PRO A 402 1.11 -13.01 -1.07
CA PRO A 402 0.25 -14.13 -1.42
C PRO A 402 -1.01 -13.61 -2.11
N TYR A 403 -0.98 -13.48 -3.44
CA TYR A 403 -2.16 -13.09 -4.21
C TYR A 403 -3.10 -14.27 -4.41
N THR A 404 -4.42 -14.03 -4.41
CA THR A 404 -5.44 -15.06 -4.67
C THR A 404 -5.40 -15.58 -6.12
N GLY A 405 -4.94 -14.76 -7.07
CA GLY A 405 -4.80 -15.12 -8.47
C GLY A 405 -3.73 -14.33 -9.22
N ALA A 406 -3.47 -14.72 -10.46
CA ALA A 406 -2.43 -14.10 -11.31
C ALA A 406 -2.65 -12.61 -11.60
N GLY A 407 -3.92 -12.15 -11.53
CA GLY A 407 -4.30 -10.75 -11.71
C GLY A 407 -3.87 -9.82 -10.57
N LYS A 408 -3.45 -10.37 -9.41
CA LYS A 408 -3.00 -9.60 -8.23
C LYS A 408 -4.03 -8.58 -7.72
N LEU A 409 -5.28 -9.01 -7.64
CA LEU A 409 -6.39 -8.14 -7.26
C LEU A 409 -6.63 -8.13 -5.75
N ALA A 410 -6.34 -9.25 -5.08
CA ALA A 410 -6.54 -9.41 -3.64
C ALA A 410 -5.38 -10.16 -2.99
N VAL A 411 -5.10 -9.81 -1.73
CA VAL A 411 -4.21 -10.56 -0.83
C VAL A 411 -5.00 -11.70 -0.19
N SER A 412 -4.43 -12.90 -0.17
CA SER A 412 -4.99 -14.10 0.43
C SER A 412 -5.15 -13.94 1.94
N ALA A 413 -6.29 -14.39 2.46
CA ALA A 413 -6.66 -14.36 3.87
C ALA A 413 -5.94 -15.46 4.66
N GLU A 414 -4.70 -15.18 5.05
CA GLU A 414 -3.95 -15.99 6.01
C GLU A 414 -4.09 -15.39 7.42
N GLU A 415 -4.28 -16.23 8.43
CA GLU A 415 -4.59 -15.80 9.82
C GLU A 415 -3.52 -14.87 10.40
N GLU A 416 -2.23 -15.17 10.13
CA GLU A 416 -1.08 -14.36 10.54
C GLU A 416 -1.14 -12.95 9.94
N ILE A 417 -1.61 -12.81 8.70
CA ILE A 417 -1.74 -11.53 8.01
C ILE A 417 -2.95 -10.76 8.53
N VAL A 418 -4.11 -11.41 8.64
CA VAL A 418 -5.37 -10.79 9.11
C VAL A 418 -5.23 -10.29 10.55
N SER A 419 -4.62 -11.09 11.42
CA SER A 419 -4.40 -10.73 12.82
C SER A 419 -3.48 -9.50 12.98
N GLU A 420 -2.39 -9.41 12.21
CA GLU A 420 -1.48 -8.26 12.26
C GLU A 420 -2.11 -6.98 11.68
N ILE A 421 -2.89 -7.08 10.59
CA ILE A 421 -3.65 -5.95 10.05
C ILE A 421 -4.66 -5.46 11.09
N ARG A 422 -5.36 -6.37 11.76
CA ARG A 422 -6.33 -6.01 12.80
C ARG A 422 -5.67 -5.29 13.96
N MET A 423 -4.50 -5.74 14.43
CA MET A 423 -3.75 -5.04 15.49
C MET A 423 -3.36 -3.62 15.06
N ALA A 424 -2.91 -3.42 13.82
CA ALA A 424 -2.61 -2.10 13.29
C ALA A 424 -3.84 -1.17 13.24
N LEU A 425 -5.00 -1.72 12.87
CA LEU A 425 -6.27 -0.97 12.84
C LEU A 425 -6.78 -0.63 14.24
N MET A 426 -6.65 -1.53 15.20
CA MET A 426 -7.03 -1.28 16.60
C MET A 426 -6.19 -0.15 17.21
N GLU A 427 -4.89 -0.13 16.92
CA GLU A 427 -3.98 0.94 17.35
C GLU A 427 -4.38 2.30 16.76
N CYS A 428 -4.70 2.36 15.46
CA CYS A 428 -5.24 3.58 14.84
C CYS A 428 -6.61 3.98 15.39
N GLY A 429 -7.47 2.99 15.68
CA GLY A 429 -8.84 3.20 16.15
C GLY A 429 -8.90 3.84 17.53
N ARG A 430 -7.98 3.50 18.44
CA ARG A 430 -7.91 4.07 19.80
C ARG A 430 -7.73 5.58 19.77
N GLU A 431 -6.76 6.09 19.03
CA GLU A 431 -6.51 7.54 18.96
C GLU A 431 -7.65 8.31 18.30
N ILE A 432 -8.28 7.73 17.28
CA ILE A 432 -9.44 8.36 16.65
C ILE A 432 -10.64 8.39 17.60
N ALA A 433 -10.83 7.34 18.40
CA ALA A 433 -11.87 7.32 19.40
C ALA A 433 -11.70 8.46 20.41
N VAL A 434 -10.48 8.72 20.88
CA VAL A 434 -10.18 9.86 21.77
C VAL A 434 -10.59 11.19 21.12
N HIS A 435 -10.23 11.39 19.85
CA HIS A 435 -10.62 12.60 19.13
C HIS A 435 -12.14 12.75 18.96
N ILE A 436 -12.84 11.69 18.55
CA ILE A 436 -14.30 11.69 18.39
C ILE A 436 -14.98 11.96 19.73
N HIS A 437 -14.49 11.35 20.81
CA HIS A 437 -15.04 11.52 22.15
C HIS A 437 -14.88 12.96 22.64
N GLY A 438 -13.71 13.60 22.42
CA GLY A 438 -13.50 15.01 22.71
C GLY A 438 -14.45 15.92 21.92
N MET A 439 -14.68 15.61 20.65
CA MET A 439 -15.61 16.37 19.81
C MET A 439 -17.07 16.23 20.26
N GLN A 440 -17.51 15.01 20.60
CA GLN A 440 -18.86 14.76 21.14
C GLN A 440 -19.06 15.42 22.50
N LYS A 441 -18.04 15.43 23.36
CA LYS A 441 -18.07 16.12 24.66
C LYS A 441 -18.28 17.62 24.47
N ALA A 442 -17.49 18.26 23.61
CA ALA A 442 -17.63 19.68 23.29
C ALA A 442 -19.01 20.01 22.69
N GLU A 443 -19.54 19.17 21.81
CA GLU A 443 -20.87 19.35 21.23
C GLU A 443 -21.98 19.23 22.30
N ASN A 444 -21.85 18.28 23.23
CA ASN A 444 -22.80 18.08 24.32
C ASN A 444 -22.78 19.25 25.31
N GLU A 445 -21.60 19.80 25.60
CA GLU A 445 -21.45 21.00 26.43
C GLU A 445 -22.10 22.22 25.79
N GLU A 446 -21.91 22.41 24.49
CA GLU A 446 -22.53 23.51 23.74
C GLU A 446 -24.06 23.36 23.67
N LYS A 447 -24.58 22.15 23.41
CA LYS A 447 -26.02 21.86 23.48
C LYS A 447 -26.57 22.16 24.87
N ARG A 448 -25.84 21.76 25.93
CA ARG A 448 -26.22 22.02 27.32
C ARG A 448 -26.23 23.53 27.61
N ARG A 449 -25.25 24.30 27.12
CA ARG A 449 -25.23 25.77 27.19
C ARG A 449 -26.44 26.39 26.52
N GLN A 450 -26.74 26.00 25.29
CA GLN A 450 -27.89 26.52 24.55
C GLN A 450 -29.21 26.24 25.27
N ILE A 451 -29.35 25.04 25.84
CA ILE A 451 -30.50 24.68 26.66
C ILE A 451 -30.59 25.59 27.90
N PHE A 452 -29.48 25.81 28.63
CA PHE A 452 -29.47 26.71 29.78
C PHE A 452 -29.83 28.15 29.41
N PHE A 453 -29.30 28.68 28.29
CA PHE A 453 -29.64 30.02 27.82
C PHE A 453 -31.14 30.16 27.48
N ARG A 454 -31.76 29.12 26.93
CA ARG A 454 -33.21 29.10 26.68
C ARG A 454 -34.01 29.11 27.98
N TYR A 455 -33.62 28.33 28.98
CA TYR A 455 -34.31 28.28 30.27
C TYR A 455 -34.11 29.54 31.13
N ILE A 456 -33.00 30.28 30.95
CA ILE A 456 -32.77 31.54 31.67
C ILE A 456 -33.91 32.54 31.43
N GLU A 457 -34.50 32.56 30.23
CA GLU A 457 -35.59 33.48 29.89
C GLU A 457 -36.89 33.12 30.63
N GLU A 458 -37.24 31.83 30.71
CA GLU A 458 -38.41 31.34 31.46
C GLU A 458 -38.24 31.54 32.97
N VAL A 459 -37.05 31.21 33.51
CA VAL A 459 -36.77 31.39 34.93
C VAL A 459 -36.78 32.86 35.33
N ALA A 460 -36.28 33.75 34.46
CA ALA A 460 -36.35 35.19 34.69
C ALA A 460 -37.78 35.74 34.69
N GLU A 461 -38.69 35.15 33.91
CA GLU A 461 -40.11 35.50 33.90
C GLU A 461 -40.79 35.08 35.21
N CYS A 462 -40.62 33.84 35.66
CA CYS A 462 -41.16 33.40 36.94
C CYS A 462 -40.60 34.20 38.13
N LEU A 463 -39.30 34.56 38.09
CA LEU A 463 -38.69 35.39 39.12
C LEU A 463 -39.19 36.83 39.09
N HIS A 464 -39.49 37.38 37.92
CA HIS A 464 -40.15 38.69 37.77
C HIS A 464 -41.52 38.67 38.44
N ASP A 465 -42.33 37.65 38.17
CA ASP A 465 -43.69 37.52 38.71
C ASP A 465 -43.69 37.40 40.25
N ILE A 466 -42.71 36.69 40.82
CA ILE A 466 -42.62 36.49 42.28
C ILE A 466 -42.03 37.70 43.00
N THR A 467 -41.01 38.35 42.42
CA THR A 467 -40.22 39.38 43.13
C THR A 467 -40.50 40.82 42.70
N GLY A 468 -41.23 41.03 41.60
CA GLY A 468 -41.54 42.34 41.03
C GLY A 468 -40.33 43.11 40.48
N LYS A 469 -39.15 42.48 40.41
CA LYS A 469 -37.91 43.09 39.91
C LYS A 469 -37.82 42.96 38.40
N ASP A 470 -37.26 43.98 37.75
CA ASP A 470 -37.21 44.08 36.28
C ASP A 470 -36.52 42.87 35.61
N LYS A 471 -37.23 42.27 34.63
CA LYS A 471 -36.84 41.03 33.93
C LYS A 471 -35.47 41.17 33.28
N ALA A 472 -35.15 42.34 32.72
CA ALA A 472 -33.88 42.60 32.03
C ALA A 472 -32.67 42.49 32.98
N VAL A 473 -32.81 42.92 34.23
CA VAL A 473 -31.72 42.87 35.23
C VAL A 473 -31.48 41.44 35.72
N ILE A 474 -32.54 40.64 35.83
CA ILE A 474 -32.47 39.24 36.25
C ILE A 474 -31.79 38.40 35.17
N VAL A 475 -32.17 38.58 33.89
CA VAL A 475 -31.53 37.87 32.76
C VAL A 475 -30.04 38.16 32.68
N GLN A 476 -29.62 39.44 32.81
CA GLN A 476 -28.20 39.79 32.76
C GLN A 476 -27.39 39.16 33.89
N LYS A 477 -27.95 39.08 35.11
CA LYS A 477 -27.28 38.44 36.24
C LYS A 477 -27.20 36.93 36.06
N LEU A 478 -28.27 36.29 35.60
CA LEU A 478 -28.29 34.84 35.36
C LEU A 478 -27.37 34.44 34.21
N ARG A 479 -27.24 35.25 33.16
CA ARG A 479 -26.26 35.03 32.09
C ARG A 479 -24.82 35.12 32.59
N LYS A 480 -24.49 36.14 33.40
CA LYS A 480 -23.14 36.24 34.01
C LYS A 480 -22.81 35.04 34.90
N ILE A 481 -23.75 34.60 35.73
CA ILE A 481 -23.57 33.43 36.59
C ILE A 481 -23.40 32.15 35.76
N ALA A 482 -24.14 32.02 34.65
CA ALA A 482 -24.01 30.87 33.76
C ALA A 482 -22.65 30.84 33.07
N GLU A 483 -22.16 31.98 32.58
CA GLU A 483 -20.84 32.14 31.96
C GLU A 483 -19.69 31.84 32.94
N GLU A 484 -19.75 32.35 34.18
CA GLU A 484 -18.75 32.08 35.20
C GLU A 484 -18.70 30.59 35.60
N ARG A 485 -19.86 29.94 35.74
CA ARG A 485 -19.91 28.51 36.07
C ARG A 485 -19.51 27.60 34.92
N THR A 486 -19.75 28.00 33.68
CA THR A 486 -19.31 27.20 32.53
C THR A 486 -17.81 27.29 32.32
N ALA A 487 -17.20 28.45 32.57
CA ALA A 487 -15.74 28.60 32.52
C ALA A 487 -15.02 27.76 33.59
N ILE A 488 -15.60 27.62 34.78
CA ILE A 488 -15.03 26.76 35.84
C ILE A 488 -15.14 25.28 35.48
N ALA A 489 -16.29 24.86 34.92
CA ALA A 489 -16.46 23.48 34.46
C ALA A 489 -15.49 23.12 33.32
N GLU A 490 -15.29 24.01 32.35
CA GLU A 490 -14.29 23.84 31.28
C GLU A 490 -12.87 23.69 31.84
N ALA A 491 -12.52 24.44 32.88
CA ALA A 491 -11.20 24.37 33.50
C ALA A 491 -10.97 23.06 34.26
N GLU A 492 -11.98 22.59 35.01
CA GLU A 492 -11.92 21.30 35.72
C GLU A 492 -11.87 20.13 34.74
N ASP A 493 -12.62 20.20 33.63
CA ASP A 493 -12.61 19.19 32.57
C ASP A 493 -11.26 19.12 31.85
N ALA A 494 -10.62 20.28 31.61
CA ALA A 494 -9.29 20.34 30.99
C ALA A 494 -8.17 19.81 31.92
N GLU A 495 -8.26 20.05 33.22
CA GLU A 495 -7.33 19.47 34.20
C GLU A 495 -7.46 17.94 34.28
N ALA A 496 -8.69 17.41 34.25
CA ALA A 496 -8.93 15.97 34.26
C ALA A 496 -8.41 15.27 32.99
N GLU A 497 -8.53 15.89 31.82
CA GLU A 497 -7.97 15.38 30.57
C GLU A 497 -6.44 15.35 30.59
N ALA A 498 -5.81 16.40 31.13
CA ALA A 498 -4.35 16.45 31.29
C ALA A 498 -3.81 15.43 32.31
N GLU A 499 -4.61 14.98 33.27
CA GLU A 499 -4.25 13.85 34.15
C GLU A 499 -4.40 12.50 33.44
N LEU A 500 -5.47 12.30 32.67
CA LEU A 500 -5.70 11.07 31.92
C LEU A 500 -4.64 10.82 30.84
N GLU A 501 -4.24 11.85 30.08
CA GLU A 501 -3.14 11.74 29.09
C GLU A 501 -1.83 11.32 29.75
N LYS A 502 -1.54 11.79 30.97
CA LYS A 502 -0.33 11.38 31.70
C LYS A 502 -0.38 9.92 32.11
N VAL A 503 -1.54 9.43 32.56
CA VAL A 503 -1.71 8.02 32.94
C VAL A 503 -1.60 7.10 31.71
N GLU A 504 -2.12 7.52 30.56
CA GLU A 504 -1.97 6.76 29.31
C GLU A 504 -0.52 6.74 28.82
N GLU A 505 0.21 7.86 28.87
CA GLU A 505 1.65 7.90 28.53
C GLU A 505 2.50 7.04 29.49
N GLU A 506 2.14 6.95 30.77
CA GLU A 506 2.82 6.09 31.74
C GLU A 506 2.54 4.61 31.45
N ALA A 507 1.30 4.25 31.12
CA ALA A 507 0.92 2.88 30.75
C ALA A 507 1.58 2.42 29.43
N GLU A 508 1.73 3.31 28.44
CA GLU A 508 2.44 2.98 27.20
C GLU A 508 3.93 2.72 27.45
N LYS A 509 4.57 3.47 28.35
CA LYS A 509 5.98 3.26 28.73
C LYS A 509 6.20 1.94 29.47
N GLU A 510 5.29 1.55 30.37
CA GLU A 510 5.38 0.26 31.07
C GLU A 510 5.27 -0.93 30.09
N ILE A 511 4.43 -0.82 29.05
CA ILE A 511 4.29 -1.85 28.01
C ILE A 511 5.53 -1.93 27.10
N GLU A 512 6.23 -0.82 26.87
CA GLU A 512 7.50 -0.81 26.13
C GLU A 512 8.69 -1.35 26.93
N GLU A 513 8.68 -1.26 28.26
CA GLU A 513 9.74 -1.79 29.12
C GLU A 513 9.62 -3.29 29.43
N GLU A 514 8.40 -3.85 29.38
CA GLU A 514 8.16 -5.28 29.63
C GLU A 514 8.21 -6.20 28.37
N GLY A 515 8.34 -5.64 27.16
CA GLY A 515 8.38 -6.38 25.89
C GLY A 515 9.72 -6.38 25.18
#